data_AF-A0A923KK59-F1
#
_entry.id   AF-A0A923KK59-F1
#
_cell.length_a   1.000
_cell.length_b   1.000
_cell.length_c   1.000
_cell.angle_alpha   90.00
_cell.angle_beta   90.00
_cell.angle_gamma   90.00
#
_symmetry.space_group_name_H-M   'P 1'
#
loop_
_entity.id
_entity.type
_entity.pdbx_description
1 polymer ?
#
loop_
_entity_poly.entity_id
_entity_poly.type
_entity_poly.pdbx_seq_one_letter_code
_entity_poly.pdbx_strand_id
1 'polypeptide(L)'
;MKQTMTMLSNVTSFDSTKQLALRTVSVALISIGALHLNAMAQTASKSKNPVKQPSTAAKEMPMVQVVKPPIALAYIDAATSTSDMPGMNMMGAAMQGSQAGGGLFGALKGMAKGAATPNDRGNIFGSTHNMGFGMGKFLDISVHTSKNPGLSEAKQTLPSSMLLGESLQLNAPVPEKTAPTPPMVVDESPRETSYEKPKGKISIYWGCGETVRAGQPRTLDVATASIDDYAKFFVMRGKTTKGARSEPGHPAWPNKVDDRKVPENASLVGTHHFVGNGIPDSFKFELAAAQDLMPAIELMQTKKEGSVSLEWKSLNQARGYFIAVMGGMSGRERGGDRDSGEMVLWTSSELPDFGFGLMDYQSNKDIDNWINERVILPATTTKCEVPKGIFGEQGTGMLRMIAYGSESYFAYPPRPTDPKIAWEPDWQLKLRNKSTFTSILGGVGEAGPKQKPKEDKKNKATDLLKNLFGN
;
A
#
# COMPACT_ATOMS: atom_id res chain seq x y z
N MET A 1 -38.86 58.37 31.61
CA MET A 1 -38.39 59.04 32.84
C MET A 1 -36.89 59.29 32.68
N LYS A 2 -36.46 60.56 32.86
CA LYS A 2 -35.15 61.12 33.35
C LYS A 2 -33.86 60.32 33.11
N GLN A 3 -32.65 60.84 32.87
CA GLN A 3 -31.98 62.15 32.71
C GLN A 3 -30.51 61.74 32.36
N THR A 4 -29.87 62.28 31.33
CA THR A 4 -28.84 63.36 31.35
C THR A 4 -27.53 63.09 32.12
N MET A 5 -26.38 63.01 31.39
CA MET A 5 -25.06 63.68 31.62
C MET A 5 -24.03 63.06 30.62
N THR A 6 -23.43 63.73 29.62
CA THR A 6 -22.46 64.87 29.63
C THR A 6 -21.12 64.42 30.24
N MET A 7 -19.92 64.46 29.64
CA MET A 7 -19.35 65.10 28.43
C MET A 7 -17.86 64.70 28.22
N LEU A 8 -17.27 65.09 27.07
CA LEU A 8 -15.84 65.43 26.78
C LEU A 8 -14.85 64.25 26.60
N SER A 9 -13.93 64.21 25.63
CA SER A 9 -13.48 65.17 24.59
C SER A 9 -12.37 64.53 23.69
N ASN A 10 -12.22 65.11 22.49
CA ASN A 10 -11.06 65.12 21.56
C ASN A 10 -10.96 64.00 20.50
N VAL A 11 -11.21 64.25 19.19
CA VAL A 11 -10.41 65.03 18.18
C VAL A 11 -9.13 64.24 17.85
N THR A 12 -8.80 63.78 16.63
CA THR A 12 -9.24 64.06 15.25
C THR A 12 -8.72 62.95 14.31
N SER A 13 -9.46 62.72 13.24
CA SER A 13 -9.03 62.05 12.00
C SER A 13 -8.10 62.92 11.15
N PHE A 14 -7.74 62.40 9.97
CA PHE A 14 -7.06 62.99 8.80
C PHE A 14 -5.60 62.56 8.63
N ASP A 15 -5.03 62.40 7.44
CA ASP A 15 -5.44 62.09 6.06
C ASP A 15 -4.12 62.19 5.26
N SER A 16 -4.10 61.52 4.11
CA SER A 16 -3.12 61.60 3.04
C SER A 16 -2.70 63.03 2.66
N THR A 17 -1.39 63.29 2.44
CA THR A 17 -0.89 63.93 1.20
C THR A 17 0.64 64.15 1.15
N LYS A 18 1.20 63.98 -0.06
CA LYS A 18 2.36 64.69 -0.70
C LYS A 18 3.76 64.40 -0.11
N GLN A 19 4.88 64.41 -0.83
CA GLN A 19 5.31 64.61 -2.23
C GLN A 19 6.83 64.34 -2.26
N LEU A 20 7.42 64.01 -3.43
CA LEU A 20 8.81 64.29 -3.90
C LEU A 20 9.99 64.00 -2.93
N ALA A 21 11.11 63.37 -3.26
CA ALA A 21 11.90 63.19 -4.48
C ALA A 21 12.99 62.14 -4.09
N LEU A 22 13.73 61.47 -4.98
CA LEU A 22 14.86 61.99 -5.74
C LEU A 22 15.36 60.83 -6.62
N ARG A 23 15.76 61.15 -7.86
CA ARG A 23 16.37 60.23 -8.82
C ARG A 23 17.84 59.96 -8.50
N THR A 24 18.34 58.89 -9.14
CA THR A 24 19.72 58.65 -9.63
C THR A 24 20.71 57.97 -8.68
N VAL A 25 21.08 56.71 -8.98
CA VAL A 25 22.50 56.29 -9.11
C VAL A 25 22.60 55.23 -10.22
N SER A 26 23.60 55.45 -11.08
CA SER A 26 23.96 54.81 -12.33
C SER A 26 24.52 53.38 -12.19
N VAL A 27 24.33 52.56 -13.22
CA VAL A 27 25.20 51.40 -13.52
C VAL A 27 25.70 51.56 -14.96
N ALA A 28 26.99 51.83 -15.10
CA ALA A 28 27.75 51.63 -16.32
C ALA A 28 29.19 51.31 -15.94
N LEU A 29 29.67 50.13 -16.33
CA LEU A 29 31.10 49.87 -16.48
C LEU A 29 31.27 49.12 -17.80
N ILE A 30 31.97 49.81 -18.70
CA ILE A 30 32.29 49.46 -20.08
C ILE A 30 33.66 48.76 -20.08
N SER A 31 33.68 47.60 -20.74
CA SER A 31 34.67 47.00 -21.66
C SER A 31 36.14 47.47 -21.69
N ILE A 32 37.06 46.50 -21.84
CA ILE A 32 38.25 46.40 -22.74
C ILE A 32 38.74 44.93 -22.56
N GLY A 33 39.08 44.07 -23.53
CA GLY A 33 39.42 44.18 -24.94
C GLY A 33 40.80 43.56 -25.18
N ALA A 34 40.90 42.39 -25.84
CA ALA A 34 42.09 41.96 -26.56
C ALA A 34 41.78 40.90 -27.62
N LEU A 35 42.01 41.28 -28.88
CA LEU A 35 41.88 40.50 -30.11
C LEU A 35 43.01 39.46 -30.26
N HIS A 36 42.74 38.37 -30.97
CA HIS A 36 43.59 37.96 -32.10
C HIS A 36 42.76 37.34 -33.23
N LEU A 37 42.97 37.88 -34.42
CA LEU A 37 42.43 37.45 -35.71
C LEU A 37 43.07 36.14 -36.14
N ASN A 38 42.30 35.28 -36.82
CA ASN A 38 42.77 34.73 -38.07
C ASN A 38 41.60 34.63 -39.06
N ALA A 39 41.82 35.22 -40.24
CA ALA A 39 40.89 35.28 -41.35
C ALA A 39 41.37 34.38 -42.48
N MET A 40 40.46 33.66 -43.14
CA MET A 40 40.42 33.37 -44.59
C MET A 40 39.00 32.84 -44.87
N ALA A 41 38.12 33.64 -45.48
CA ALA A 41 37.95 33.85 -46.92
C ALA A 41 36.88 32.93 -47.57
N GLN A 42 35.73 33.55 -47.84
CA GLN A 42 34.97 33.53 -49.12
C GLN A 42 34.36 32.19 -49.57
N THR A 43 33.04 32.05 -49.71
CA THR A 43 32.14 32.76 -50.65
C THR A 43 30.70 32.57 -50.15
N ALA A 44 29.93 33.61 -49.79
CA ALA A 44 29.10 34.48 -50.62
C ALA A 44 28.27 33.78 -51.71
N SER A 45 26.98 34.04 -51.96
CA SER A 45 25.90 34.80 -51.29
C SER A 45 24.73 34.83 -52.30
N LYS A 46 23.49 34.72 -51.82
CA LYS A 46 22.33 35.61 -52.12
C LYS A 46 21.00 34.84 -52.23
N SER A 47 20.21 34.90 -51.16
CA SER A 47 18.76 35.10 -51.28
C SER A 47 18.29 36.04 -50.17
N LYS A 48 17.35 36.91 -50.53
CA LYS A 48 16.96 38.15 -49.85
C LYS A 48 16.21 37.90 -48.53
N ASN A 49 16.57 38.65 -47.50
CA ASN A 49 15.77 38.84 -46.28
C ASN A 49 14.50 39.63 -46.57
N PRO A 50 13.37 39.27 -45.96
CA PRO A 50 12.41 40.24 -45.45
C PRO A 50 12.54 40.36 -43.92
N VAL A 51 12.26 41.58 -43.47
CA VAL A 51 12.36 42.13 -42.12
C VAL A 51 11.64 41.25 -41.09
N LYS A 52 12.36 40.82 -40.04
CA LYS A 52 11.81 40.12 -38.87
C LYS A 52 11.26 41.15 -37.88
N GLN A 53 9.94 41.28 -37.79
CA GLN A 53 9.31 41.94 -36.64
C GLN A 53 9.63 41.15 -35.36
N PRO A 54 9.87 41.82 -34.22
CA PRO A 54 10.05 41.12 -32.96
C PRO A 54 8.70 40.53 -32.53
N SER A 55 8.54 39.21 -32.69
CA SER A 55 7.39 38.51 -32.10
C SER A 55 7.55 38.56 -30.58
N THR A 56 6.76 39.40 -29.93
CA THR A 56 6.43 39.25 -28.52
C THR A 56 5.63 37.96 -28.37
N ALA A 57 6.33 36.83 -28.23
CA ALA A 57 5.72 35.60 -27.75
C ALA A 57 5.34 35.84 -26.29
N ALA A 58 4.10 36.27 -26.07
CA ALA A 58 3.50 36.26 -24.76
C ALA A 58 3.60 34.83 -24.24
N LYS A 59 4.28 34.66 -23.11
CA LYS A 59 4.39 33.39 -22.41
C LYS A 59 2.98 33.09 -21.88
N GLU A 60 2.16 32.37 -22.65
CA GLU A 60 0.85 31.91 -22.19
C GLU A 60 1.06 31.13 -20.90
N MET A 61 0.57 31.69 -19.78
CA MET A 61 0.54 30.94 -18.53
C MET A 61 -0.40 29.74 -18.75
N PRO A 62 -0.02 28.52 -18.33
CA PRO A 62 -0.87 27.36 -18.53
C PRO A 62 -2.21 27.61 -17.81
N MET A 63 -3.31 27.70 -18.58
CA MET A 63 -4.65 27.81 -18.01
C MET A 63 -4.96 26.56 -17.19
N VAL A 64 -5.23 26.76 -15.90
CA VAL A 64 -5.64 25.70 -14.99
C VAL A 64 -7.15 25.49 -15.15
N GLN A 65 -7.54 24.29 -15.59
CA GLN A 65 -8.95 23.92 -15.72
C GLN A 65 -9.65 23.91 -14.37
N VAL A 66 -10.83 24.51 -14.29
CA VAL A 66 -11.69 24.45 -13.10
C VAL A 66 -12.24 23.03 -12.96
N VAL A 67 -12.01 22.40 -11.82
CA VAL A 67 -12.51 21.04 -11.51
C VAL A 67 -13.39 21.10 -10.27
N LYS A 68 -14.66 20.73 -10.40
CA LYS A 68 -15.59 20.57 -9.27
C LYS A 68 -15.53 19.14 -8.70
N PRO A 69 -15.83 18.95 -7.41
CA PRO A 69 -15.91 17.62 -6.82
C PRO A 69 -17.09 16.83 -7.42
N PRO A 70 -16.98 15.49 -7.50
CA PRO A 70 -18.09 14.67 -7.98
C PRO A 70 -19.26 14.63 -7.00
N ILE A 71 -20.46 14.34 -7.49
CA ILE A 71 -21.63 14.08 -6.63
C ILE A 71 -21.39 12.80 -5.82
N ALA A 72 -20.94 11.73 -6.47
CA ALA A 72 -20.62 10.45 -5.83
C ALA A 72 -19.19 9.97 -6.10
N LEU A 73 -18.60 9.28 -5.13
CA LEU A 73 -17.24 8.74 -5.22
C LEU A 73 -17.24 7.30 -4.72
N ALA A 74 -16.72 6.38 -5.53
CA ALA A 74 -16.53 4.99 -5.13
C ALA A 74 -15.06 4.56 -5.19
N TYR A 75 -14.74 3.57 -4.36
CA TYR A 75 -13.43 2.91 -4.32
C TYR A 75 -13.62 1.40 -4.40
N ILE A 76 -12.78 0.74 -5.18
CA ILE A 76 -12.64 -0.72 -5.24
C ILE A 76 -11.17 -1.06 -5.05
N ASP A 77 -10.83 -1.66 -3.92
CA ASP A 77 -9.52 -2.23 -3.69
C ASP A 77 -9.59 -3.73 -3.96
N ALA A 78 -8.70 -4.25 -4.80
CA ALA A 78 -8.71 -5.63 -5.26
C ALA A 78 -7.35 -6.30 -5.00
N ALA A 79 -7.37 -7.40 -4.25
CA ALA A 79 -6.18 -8.13 -3.88
C ALA A 79 -6.33 -9.63 -4.19
N THR A 80 -5.29 -10.21 -4.78
CA THR A 80 -5.09 -11.66 -4.86
C THR A 80 -3.91 -12.04 -3.97
N SER A 81 -4.14 -12.83 -2.94
CA SER A 81 -3.12 -13.19 -1.95
C SER A 81 -2.91 -14.71 -1.91
N THR A 82 -1.65 -15.13 -1.94
CA THR A 82 -1.28 -16.56 -1.96
C THR A 82 -0.12 -16.84 -1.00
N SER A 83 0.03 -18.10 -0.61
CA SER A 83 1.08 -18.54 0.33
C SER A 83 1.39 -20.01 0.12
N ASP A 84 2.65 -20.39 0.28
CA ASP A 84 3.13 -21.78 0.29
C ASP A 84 3.40 -22.31 1.72
N MET A 85 3.22 -21.47 2.74
CA MET A 85 3.51 -21.83 4.13
C MET A 85 2.62 -22.99 4.62
N PRO A 86 3.20 -24.09 5.16
CA PRO A 86 2.43 -25.19 5.71
C PRO A 86 1.59 -24.71 6.88
N GLY A 87 0.30 -25.06 6.85
CA GLY A 87 -0.56 -24.85 7.99
C GLY A 87 -1.05 -23.42 8.19
N MET A 88 -0.94 -22.47 7.25
CA MET A 88 -1.71 -21.22 7.38
C MET A 88 -3.23 -21.46 7.32
N ASN A 89 -3.66 -22.49 6.59
CA ASN A 89 -5.02 -23.02 6.67
C ASN A 89 -5.34 -23.66 8.04
N MET A 90 -4.31 -24.13 8.76
CA MET A 90 -4.42 -24.76 10.08
C MET A 90 -4.10 -23.81 11.25
N MET A 91 -3.49 -22.64 11.02
CA MET A 91 -3.15 -21.66 12.05
C MET A 91 -4.35 -20.77 12.34
N GLY A 92 -5.24 -20.58 11.36
CA GLY A 92 -6.63 -20.18 11.61
C GLY A 92 -7.36 -21.16 12.54
N ALA A 93 -7.08 -22.47 12.43
CA ALA A 93 -7.63 -23.50 13.33
C ALA A 93 -6.83 -23.69 14.64
N ALA A 94 -5.54 -23.37 14.70
CA ALA A 94 -4.69 -23.54 15.89
C ALA A 94 -4.72 -22.33 16.82
N MET A 95 -5.04 -21.12 16.30
CA MET A 95 -5.46 -19.98 17.14
C MET A 95 -6.76 -20.26 17.91
N GLN A 96 -7.49 -21.33 17.56
CA GLN A 96 -8.66 -21.81 18.29
C GLN A 96 -8.28 -22.53 19.60
N GLY A 97 -7.02 -22.98 19.77
CA GLY A 97 -6.62 -23.85 20.87
C GLY A 97 -5.58 -23.28 21.86
N SER A 98 -4.80 -22.25 21.52
CA SER A 98 -3.74 -21.76 22.41
C SER A 98 -4.23 -20.62 23.32
N GLN A 99 -4.78 -20.99 24.47
CA GLN A 99 -5.10 -20.04 25.56
C GLN A 99 -3.85 -19.55 26.31
N ALA A 100 -2.65 -20.04 25.95
CA ALA A 100 -1.39 -19.74 26.64
C ALA A 100 -0.32 -19.27 25.66
N GLY A 101 -0.06 -17.96 25.63
CA GLY A 101 0.98 -17.36 24.81
C GLY A 101 1.17 -15.89 25.13
N GLY A 102 1.63 -15.59 26.36
CA GLY A 102 2.01 -14.24 26.77
C GLY A 102 3.26 -13.78 26.02
N GLY A 103 3.10 -12.76 25.19
CA GLY A 103 4.13 -12.16 24.32
C GLY A 103 3.46 -11.24 23.30
N LEU A 104 4.20 -10.63 22.38
CA LEU A 104 3.77 -9.65 21.35
C LEU A 104 2.39 -9.93 20.68
N PHE A 105 1.96 -11.20 20.61
CA PHE A 105 0.62 -11.63 20.19
C PHE A 105 -0.54 -11.18 21.10
N GLY A 106 -0.32 -11.04 22.40
CA GLY A 106 -1.30 -10.48 23.36
C GLY A 106 -1.51 -8.97 23.18
N ALA A 107 -0.48 -8.23 22.76
CA ALA A 107 -0.59 -6.81 22.42
C ALA A 107 -1.37 -6.61 21.10
N LEU A 108 -1.22 -7.52 20.13
CA LEU A 108 -2.03 -7.52 18.91
C LEU A 108 -3.50 -7.87 19.18
N LYS A 109 -3.78 -8.72 20.18
CA LYS A 109 -5.15 -8.99 20.66
C LYS A 109 -5.79 -7.77 21.34
N GLY A 110 -4.98 -6.90 21.98
CA GLY A 110 -5.43 -5.64 22.56
C GLY A 110 -5.88 -4.61 21.51
N MET A 111 -5.23 -4.60 20.34
CA MET A 111 -5.67 -3.82 19.17
C MET A 111 -6.80 -4.48 18.37
N ALA A 112 -7.06 -5.77 18.60
CA ALA A 112 -8.14 -6.54 17.98
C ALA A 112 -9.39 -6.66 18.87
N LYS A 113 -9.57 -5.80 19.88
CA LYS A 113 -10.85 -5.67 20.63
C LYS A 113 -11.91 -5.03 19.72
N GLY A 114 -12.39 -5.84 18.79
CA GLY A 114 -13.32 -5.52 17.71
C GLY A 114 -13.35 -6.62 16.64
N ALA A 115 -12.29 -7.45 16.55
CA ALA A 115 -12.28 -8.64 15.73
C ALA A 115 -13.03 -9.76 16.45
N ALA A 116 -14.26 -10.02 16.01
CA ALA A 116 -14.97 -11.24 16.34
C ALA A 116 -14.11 -12.47 15.96
N THR A 117 -14.28 -13.54 16.73
CA THR A 117 -13.68 -14.86 16.51
C THR A 117 -13.73 -15.28 15.03
N PRO A 118 -12.65 -15.80 14.42
CA PRO A 118 -12.57 -16.00 12.96
C PRO A 118 -13.42 -17.10 12.32
N ASN A 119 -14.31 -17.80 13.05
CA ASN A 119 -14.73 -19.13 12.59
C ASN A 119 -16.10 -19.28 11.92
N ASP A 120 -16.86 -18.21 11.64
CA ASP A 120 -18.09 -18.34 10.83
C ASP A 120 -18.40 -17.13 9.93
N ARG A 121 -17.51 -16.13 9.86
CA ARG A 121 -17.70 -14.95 8.98
C ARG A 121 -17.01 -15.18 7.64
N GLY A 122 -17.60 -14.67 6.57
CA GLY A 122 -17.00 -14.65 5.25
C GLY A 122 -15.85 -13.63 5.15
N ASN A 123 -15.77 -12.88 4.07
CA ASN A 123 -14.78 -11.82 3.88
C ASN A 123 -14.98 -10.67 4.89
N ILE A 124 -13.88 -10.07 5.36
CA ILE A 124 -13.91 -8.94 6.29
C ILE A 124 -13.38 -7.69 5.58
N PHE A 125 -14.04 -6.55 5.76
CA PHE A 125 -13.53 -5.28 5.25
C PHE A 125 -12.11 -4.99 5.75
N GLY A 126 -11.24 -4.56 4.84
CA GLY A 126 -9.81 -4.35 5.09
C GLY A 126 -8.96 -5.57 4.79
N SER A 127 -9.55 -6.71 4.41
CA SER A 127 -8.78 -7.91 4.03
C SER A 127 -7.90 -7.68 2.81
N THR A 128 -8.20 -6.67 1.98
CA THR A 128 -7.34 -6.31 0.86
C THR A 128 -6.05 -5.61 1.29
N HIS A 129 -6.01 -5.04 2.50
CA HIS A 129 -4.80 -4.48 3.11
C HIS A 129 -4.06 -5.51 3.98
N ASN A 130 -4.60 -6.72 4.10
CA ASN A 130 -3.97 -7.75 4.90
C ASN A 130 -2.55 -8.02 4.37
N MET A 131 -1.57 -8.07 5.26
CA MET A 131 -0.14 -8.18 4.95
C MET A 131 0.24 -9.61 4.50
N GLY A 132 -0.58 -10.22 3.66
CA GLY A 132 -0.40 -11.57 3.12
C GLY A 132 -0.76 -12.71 4.08
N PHE A 133 -1.56 -12.44 5.13
CA PHE A 133 -2.02 -13.48 6.08
C PHE A 133 -3.34 -14.16 5.68
N GLY A 134 -4.12 -13.55 4.78
CA GLY A 134 -5.31 -14.14 4.18
C GLY A 134 -4.99 -14.67 2.79
N MET A 135 -5.48 -15.86 2.46
CA MET A 135 -5.33 -16.48 1.13
C MET A 135 -6.62 -16.35 0.33
N GLY A 136 -6.49 -16.18 -0.98
CA GLY A 136 -7.60 -16.07 -1.92
C GLY A 136 -7.73 -14.67 -2.53
N LYS A 137 -8.92 -14.38 -3.04
CA LYS A 137 -9.27 -13.10 -3.66
C LYS A 137 -10.07 -12.26 -2.67
N PHE A 138 -9.77 -10.97 -2.61
CA PHE A 138 -10.39 -10.03 -1.70
C PHE A 138 -10.78 -8.77 -2.45
N LEU A 139 -11.92 -8.19 -2.07
CA LEU A 139 -12.35 -6.87 -2.50
C LEU A 139 -12.76 -6.07 -1.28
N ASP A 140 -12.40 -4.79 -1.24
CA ASP A 140 -12.95 -3.80 -0.33
C ASP A 140 -13.58 -2.72 -1.21
N ILE A 141 -14.89 -2.53 -1.04
CA ILE A 141 -15.69 -1.64 -1.88
C ILE A 141 -16.39 -0.65 -0.99
N SER A 142 -16.38 0.63 -1.37
CA SER A 142 -17.14 1.66 -0.67
C SER A 142 -17.63 2.74 -1.62
N VAL A 143 -18.72 3.40 -1.24
CA VAL A 143 -19.28 4.51 -2.00
C VAL A 143 -19.69 5.64 -1.05
N HIS A 144 -19.57 6.87 -1.52
CA HIS A 144 -20.00 8.07 -0.83
C HIS A 144 -20.76 8.98 -1.80
N THR A 145 -21.69 9.78 -1.28
CA THR A 145 -22.35 10.85 -2.04
C THR A 145 -22.50 12.12 -1.22
N SER A 146 -22.21 13.25 -1.85
CA SER A 146 -22.41 14.59 -1.29
C SER A 146 -23.88 14.96 -1.12
N LYS A 147 -24.80 14.35 -1.88
CA LYS A 147 -26.25 14.57 -1.76
C LYS A 147 -26.87 13.89 -0.54
N ASN A 148 -26.18 12.92 0.04
CA ASN A 148 -26.57 12.25 1.27
C ASN A 148 -25.32 11.87 2.08
N PRO A 149 -24.72 12.82 2.83
CA PRO A 149 -23.50 12.56 3.60
C PRO A 149 -23.66 11.48 4.68
N GLY A 150 -24.90 11.20 5.11
CA GLY A 150 -25.24 10.16 6.08
C GLY A 150 -25.68 8.83 5.44
N LEU A 151 -25.32 8.58 4.18
CA LEU A 151 -25.71 7.36 3.48
C LEU A 151 -25.36 6.10 4.29
N SER A 152 -26.39 5.32 4.64
CA SER A 152 -26.25 4.11 5.46
C SER A 152 -26.16 2.84 4.62
N GLU A 153 -26.78 2.83 3.43
CA GLU A 153 -26.90 1.65 2.58
C GLU A 153 -26.74 2.03 1.11
N ALA A 154 -26.11 1.15 0.35
CA ALA A 154 -26.03 1.21 -1.11
C ALA A 154 -26.00 -0.21 -1.68
N LYS A 155 -26.18 -0.34 -2.99
CA LYS A 155 -26.01 -1.59 -3.73
C LYS A 155 -25.04 -1.38 -4.88
N GLN A 156 -24.24 -2.40 -5.17
CA GLN A 156 -23.48 -2.48 -6.40
C GLN A 156 -24.01 -3.65 -7.22
N THR A 157 -24.56 -3.41 -8.42
CA THR A 157 -24.86 -4.51 -9.34
C THR A 157 -23.58 -5.02 -9.98
N LEU A 158 -23.52 -6.32 -10.22
CA LEU A 158 -22.32 -7.01 -10.67
C LEU A 158 -22.49 -7.62 -12.06
N PRO A 159 -21.39 -7.77 -12.83
CA PRO A 159 -21.39 -8.64 -13.98
C PRO A 159 -21.48 -10.11 -13.54
N SER A 160 -22.07 -10.96 -14.38
CA SER A 160 -22.22 -12.40 -14.08
C SER A 160 -20.89 -13.13 -13.89
N SER A 161 -19.83 -12.64 -14.52
CA SER A 161 -18.44 -13.11 -14.41
C SER A 161 -17.86 -12.99 -12.99
N MET A 162 -18.46 -12.17 -12.12
CA MET A 162 -18.02 -12.00 -10.74
C MET A 162 -18.49 -13.14 -9.81
N LEU A 163 -19.47 -13.95 -10.25
CA LEU A 163 -19.94 -15.15 -9.56
C LEU A 163 -20.40 -14.91 -8.10
N LEU A 164 -20.85 -13.69 -7.81
CA LEU A 164 -21.36 -13.24 -6.51
C LEU A 164 -22.86 -12.88 -6.58
N GLY A 165 -23.58 -13.46 -7.53
CA GLY A 165 -24.98 -13.11 -7.81
C GLY A 165 -25.14 -11.74 -8.48
N GLU A 166 -26.35 -11.19 -8.43
CA GLU A 166 -26.70 -9.98 -9.17
C GLU A 166 -26.17 -8.68 -8.54
N SER A 167 -26.01 -8.65 -7.21
CA SER A 167 -25.56 -7.45 -6.50
C SER A 167 -24.88 -7.75 -5.16
N LEU A 168 -24.07 -6.79 -4.71
CA LEU A 168 -23.55 -6.69 -3.35
C LEU A 168 -24.38 -5.69 -2.54
N GLN A 169 -24.59 -5.98 -1.27
CA GLN A 169 -25.19 -5.05 -0.32
C GLN A 169 -24.07 -4.33 0.44
N LEU A 170 -24.01 -3.01 0.31
CA LEU A 170 -23.03 -2.17 0.99
C LEU A 170 -23.73 -1.50 2.18
N ASN A 171 -23.15 -1.63 3.37
CA ASN A 171 -23.71 -1.06 4.59
C ASN A 171 -22.63 -0.26 5.32
N ALA A 172 -22.98 0.95 5.76
CA ALA A 172 -22.10 1.77 6.57
C ALA A 172 -22.15 1.25 8.01
N PRO A 173 -21.03 1.22 8.73
CA PRO A 173 -21.07 0.95 10.16
C PRO A 173 -21.89 2.04 10.86
N VAL A 174 -22.70 1.62 11.83
CA VAL A 174 -23.40 2.55 12.72
C VAL A 174 -22.34 3.32 13.51
N PRO A 175 -22.45 4.66 13.64
CA PRO A 175 -21.57 5.40 14.53
C PRO A 175 -21.63 4.76 15.92
N GLU A 176 -20.50 4.26 16.41
CA GLU A 176 -20.44 3.80 17.79
C GLU A 176 -20.82 5.00 18.67
N LYS A 177 -21.91 4.87 19.44
CA LYS A 177 -22.12 5.73 20.60
C LYS A 177 -20.98 5.37 21.52
N THR A 178 -19.93 6.20 21.57
CA THR A 178 -18.88 6.08 22.56
C THR A 178 -19.57 6.06 23.92
N ALA A 179 -19.66 4.87 24.52
CA ALA A 179 -19.94 4.79 25.94
C ALA A 179 -18.83 5.63 26.60
N PRO A 180 -19.15 6.57 27.51
CA PRO A 180 -18.13 7.32 28.21
C PRO A 180 -17.13 6.32 28.76
N THR A 181 -15.90 6.41 28.29
CA THR A 181 -14.80 5.61 28.83
C THR A 181 -14.87 5.82 30.34
N PRO A 182 -15.08 4.77 31.16
CA PRO A 182 -15.01 4.96 32.60
C PRO A 182 -13.69 5.67 32.87
N PRO A 183 -13.68 6.75 33.68
CA PRO A 183 -12.47 7.51 33.95
C PRO A 183 -11.39 6.50 34.30
N MET A 184 -10.33 6.49 33.49
CA MET A 184 -9.18 5.65 33.77
C MET A 184 -8.78 6.07 35.18
N VAL A 185 -8.87 5.16 36.16
CA VAL A 185 -8.31 5.40 37.47
C VAL A 185 -6.81 5.47 37.20
N VAL A 186 -6.33 6.68 36.96
CA VAL A 186 -4.91 6.98 36.95
C VAL A 186 -4.51 6.76 38.38
N ASP A 187 -3.87 5.63 38.62
CA ASP A 187 -3.15 5.39 39.85
C ASP A 187 -2.05 6.47 39.91
N GLU A 188 -2.32 7.56 40.62
CA GLU A 188 -1.39 8.68 40.86
C GLU A 188 -0.28 8.31 41.85
N SER A 189 -0.19 7.03 42.26
CA SER A 189 1.04 6.57 42.88
C SER A 189 2.20 6.80 41.89
N PRO A 190 3.38 7.26 42.36
CA PRO A 190 4.59 7.27 41.55
C PRO A 190 4.93 5.83 41.19
N ARG A 191 4.32 5.30 40.14
CA ARG A 191 4.89 4.18 39.42
C ARG A 191 6.07 4.78 38.70
N GLU A 192 7.27 4.54 39.23
CA GLU A 192 8.45 4.56 38.38
C GLU A 192 8.13 3.64 37.21
N THR A 193 7.71 4.22 36.09
CA THR A 193 7.71 3.51 34.82
C THR A 193 9.18 3.25 34.55
N SER A 194 9.68 2.09 34.98
CA SER A 194 10.93 1.57 34.49
C SER A 194 10.72 1.37 32.99
N TYR A 195 11.07 2.39 32.21
CA TYR A 195 11.17 2.30 30.77
C TYR A 195 12.41 1.45 30.50
N GLU A 196 12.26 0.14 30.63
CA GLU A 196 13.30 -0.78 30.18
C GLU A 196 13.35 -0.62 28.66
N LYS A 197 14.40 0.04 28.17
CA LYS A 197 14.63 0.18 26.74
C LYS A 197 14.63 -1.22 26.12
N PRO A 198 13.85 -1.46 25.06
CA PRO A 198 13.85 -2.76 24.42
C PRO A 198 15.28 -3.13 24.02
N LYS A 199 15.78 -4.27 24.49
CA LYS A 199 17.12 -4.74 24.13
C LYS A 199 17.06 -5.48 22.80
N GLY A 200 17.99 -5.21 21.89
CA GLY A 200 18.07 -5.90 20.60
C GLY A 200 18.73 -5.08 19.51
N LYS A 201 19.07 -5.75 18.42
CA LYS A 201 19.62 -5.13 17.20
C LYS A 201 18.67 -5.35 16.04
N ILE A 202 18.53 -4.34 15.19
CA ILE A 202 17.79 -4.44 13.93
C ILE A 202 18.79 -4.19 12.81
N SER A 203 18.97 -5.16 11.93
CA SER A 203 19.88 -5.07 10.78
C SER A 203 19.09 -5.08 9.48
N ILE A 204 19.37 -4.13 8.58
CA ILE A 204 18.79 -4.07 7.24
C ILE A 204 19.86 -4.35 6.18
N TYR A 205 19.56 -5.33 5.34
CA TYR A 205 20.22 -5.65 4.08
C TYR A 205 19.31 -5.27 2.92
N TRP A 206 19.87 -5.02 1.74
CA TRP A 206 19.10 -4.60 0.58
C TRP A 206 19.74 -5.01 -0.73
N GLY A 207 18.91 -5.17 -1.75
CA GLY A 207 19.27 -5.43 -3.12
C GLY A 207 19.30 -6.91 -3.46
N CYS A 208 18.93 -7.22 -4.69
CA CYS A 208 19.10 -8.53 -5.28
C CYS A 208 20.59 -8.79 -5.57
N GLY A 209 21.10 -9.93 -5.12
CA GLY A 209 22.47 -10.38 -5.38
C GLY A 209 22.86 -11.59 -4.55
N GLU A 210 23.83 -12.37 -5.02
CA GLU A 210 24.30 -13.57 -4.31
C GLU A 210 25.12 -13.21 -3.05
N THR A 211 25.75 -12.03 -3.05
CA THR A 211 26.63 -11.54 -1.98
C THR A 211 26.16 -10.20 -1.44
N VAL A 212 26.41 -9.97 -0.15
CA VAL A 212 26.18 -8.68 0.50
C VAL A 212 27.15 -7.63 -0.09
N ARG A 213 26.61 -6.51 -0.56
CA ARG A 213 27.42 -5.42 -1.15
C ARG A 213 28.07 -4.57 -0.05
N ALA A 214 29.16 -3.88 -0.38
CA ALA A 214 29.83 -2.97 0.54
C ALA A 214 28.85 -1.90 1.09
N GLY A 215 28.98 -1.57 2.38
CA GLY A 215 28.11 -0.61 3.08
C GLY A 215 26.85 -1.23 3.73
N GLN A 216 26.74 -2.57 3.71
CA GLN A 216 25.67 -3.33 4.35
C GLN A 216 26.22 -4.28 5.44
N PRO A 217 25.40 -4.66 6.43
CA PRO A 217 24.08 -4.11 6.74
C PRO A 217 24.18 -2.69 7.34
N ARG A 218 23.05 -2.00 7.42
CA ARG A 218 22.88 -0.96 8.45
C ARG A 218 22.30 -1.62 9.69
N THR A 219 22.86 -1.35 10.86
CA THR A 219 22.39 -1.92 12.13
C THR A 219 22.01 -0.79 13.09
N LEU A 220 20.83 -0.91 13.68
CA LEU A 220 20.35 -0.08 14.77
C LEU A 220 20.39 -0.89 16.07
N ASP A 221 21.14 -0.41 17.04
CA ASP A 221 21.13 -0.96 18.40
C ASP A 221 20.07 -0.23 19.22
N VAL A 222 18.97 -0.93 19.51
CA VAL A 222 17.76 -0.34 20.11
C VAL A 222 18.03 0.20 21.52
N ALA A 223 19.01 -0.39 22.23
CA ALA A 223 19.35 0.01 23.59
C ALA A 223 20.12 1.34 23.63
N THR A 224 20.91 1.63 22.58
CA THR A 224 21.85 2.76 22.55
C THR A 224 21.50 3.85 21.53
N ALA A 225 20.64 3.57 20.55
CA ALA A 225 20.29 4.50 19.48
C ALA A 225 19.65 5.81 19.96
N SER A 226 20.05 6.91 19.32
CA SER A 226 19.42 8.22 19.46
C SER A 226 18.18 8.35 18.57
N ILE A 227 17.31 9.32 18.83
CA ILE A 227 16.13 9.62 18.00
C ILE A 227 16.53 9.86 16.53
N ASP A 228 17.67 10.53 16.30
CA ASP A 228 18.18 10.79 14.95
C ASP A 228 18.60 9.50 14.24
N ASP A 229 19.14 8.52 14.99
CA ASP A 229 19.49 7.20 14.43
C ASP A 229 18.23 6.45 14.02
N TYR A 230 17.16 6.51 14.83
CA TYR A 230 15.85 5.97 14.46
C TYR A 230 15.32 6.63 13.19
N ALA A 231 15.35 7.96 13.10
CA ALA A 231 14.85 8.69 11.93
C ALA A 231 15.63 8.36 10.64
N LYS A 232 16.95 8.16 10.74
CA LYS A 232 17.81 7.77 9.60
C LYS A 232 17.68 6.30 9.24
N PHE A 233 17.30 5.44 10.18
CA PHE A 233 17.18 4.00 9.99
C PHE A 233 15.81 3.60 9.43
N PHE A 234 14.73 4.13 10.02
CA PHE A 234 13.36 3.87 9.61
C PHE A 234 12.93 4.81 8.49
N VAL A 235 13.68 4.83 7.39
CA VAL A 235 13.24 5.49 6.16
C VAL A 235 12.13 4.66 5.56
N MET A 236 10.91 5.20 5.63
CA MET A 236 9.69 4.56 5.17
C MET A 236 9.19 5.23 3.91
N ARG A 237 9.30 4.54 2.77
CA ARG A 237 8.55 4.89 1.57
C ARG A 237 7.20 4.20 1.61
N GLY A 238 6.21 4.90 1.08
CA GLY A 238 4.84 4.44 1.05
C GLY A 238 3.91 5.65 1.11
N LYS A 239 3.03 5.74 0.12
CA LYS A 239 1.90 6.66 0.17
C LYS A 239 0.67 5.83 -0.09
N THR A 240 0.06 5.30 0.97
CA THR A 240 -1.26 4.68 0.83
C THR A 240 -2.19 5.76 0.31
N THR A 241 -2.55 5.64 -0.96
CA THR A 241 -3.47 6.57 -1.60
C THR A 241 -4.86 6.38 -1.00
N LYS A 242 -5.74 7.37 -1.14
CA LYS A 242 -7.14 7.22 -0.72
C LYS A 242 -7.72 5.97 -1.39
N GLY A 243 -8.30 5.10 -0.57
CA GLY A 243 -8.90 3.83 -0.92
C GLY A 243 -10.28 3.64 -0.30
N ALA A 244 -10.77 2.41 -0.34
CA ALA A 244 -12.06 2.08 0.24
C ALA A 244 -12.08 2.29 1.75
N ARG A 245 -13.23 2.72 2.29
CA ARG A 245 -13.41 2.94 3.74
C ARG A 245 -14.75 2.40 4.20
N SER A 246 -14.74 1.86 5.41
CA SER A 246 -15.93 1.45 6.14
C SER A 246 -16.09 2.37 7.35
N GLU A 247 -16.82 3.47 7.16
CA GLU A 247 -17.10 4.49 8.18
C GLU A 247 -18.52 5.05 8.00
N PRO A 248 -19.13 5.71 9.01
CA PRO A 248 -20.44 6.33 8.83
C PRO A 248 -20.51 7.24 7.59
N GLY A 249 -21.60 7.13 6.82
CA GLY A 249 -21.75 7.86 5.56
C GLY A 249 -21.02 7.27 4.35
N HIS A 250 -20.31 6.15 4.55
CA HIS A 250 -19.58 5.41 3.52
C HIS A 250 -19.99 3.93 3.57
N PRO A 251 -21.13 3.55 2.97
CA PRO A 251 -21.50 2.15 2.88
C PRO A 251 -20.43 1.33 2.20
N ALA A 252 -20.12 0.18 2.79
CA ALA A 252 -19.00 -0.64 2.38
C ALA A 252 -19.36 -2.12 2.28
N TRP A 253 -18.62 -2.85 1.45
CA TRP A 253 -18.61 -4.30 1.36
C TRP A 253 -17.17 -4.77 1.44
N PRO A 254 -16.86 -5.87 2.15
CA PRO A 254 -17.75 -6.72 2.94
C PRO A 254 -18.30 -6.01 4.19
N ASN A 255 -19.40 -6.51 4.75
CA ASN A 255 -19.97 -6.01 6.01
C ASN A 255 -20.72 -7.12 6.77
N LYS A 256 -21.34 -6.80 7.91
CA LYS A 256 -22.03 -7.79 8.77
C LYS A 256 -23.24 -8.47 8.10
N VAL A 257 -23.82 -7.88 7.06
CA VAL A 257 -25.00 -8.37 6.36
C VAL A 257 -24.61 -9.13 5.08
N ASP A 258 -23.57 -8.68 4.40
CA ASP A 258 -23.04 -9.32 3.20
C ASP A 258 -21.52 -9.40 3.28
N ASP A 259 -21.04 -10.60 3.60
CA ASP A 259 -19.63 -10.93 3.74
C ASP A 259 -19.20 -12.07 2.80
N ARG A 260 -19.88 -12.27 1.67
CA ARG A 260 -19.58 -13.41 0.79
C ARG A 260 -18.11 -13.44 0.35
N LYS A 261 -17.53 -14.64 0.26
CA LYS A 261 -16.15 -14.81 -0.22
C LYS A 261 -16.08 -14.60 -1.72
N VAL A 262 -15.06 -13.89 -2.20
CA VAL A 262 -14.82 -13.73 -3.65
C VAL A 262 -14.37 -15.09 -4.21
N PRO A 263 -15.10 -15.66 -5.19
CA PRO A 263 -14.73 -16.94 -5.78
C PRO A 263 -13.37 -16.90 -6.50
N GLU A 264 -12.68 -18.03 -6.55
CA GLU A 264 -11.35 -18.13 -7.18
C GLU A 264 -11.37 -17.80 -8.68
N ASN A 265 -12.44 -18.18 -9.37
CA ASN A 265 -12.68 -17.90 -10.78
C ASN A 265 -13.49 -16.61 -11.03
N ALA A 266 -13.69 -15.76 -10.01
CA ALA A 266 -14.35 -14.48 -10.19
C ALA A 266 -13.51 -13.51 -11.04
N SER A 267 -14.21 -12.72 -11.85
CA SER A 267 -13.68 -11.63 -12.66
C SER A 267 -14.50 -10.35 -12.44
N LEU A 268 -13.81 -9.21 -12.38
CA LEU A 268 -14.41 -7.88 -12.34
C LEU A 268 -14.81 -7.38 -13.73
N VAL A 269 -14.51 -8.11 -14.80
CA VAL A 269 -14.77 -7.65 -16.17
C VAL A 269 -16.26 -7.60 -16.45
N GLY A 270 -16.73 -6.46 -16.96
CA GLY A 270 -18.11 -6.24 -17.36
C GLY A 270 -18.74 -5.00 -16.71
N THR A 271 -20.07 -4.94 -16.77
CA THR A 271 -20.86 -3.79 -16.34
C THR A 271 -21.16 -3.81 -14.84
N HIS A 272 -20.95 -2.66 -14.20
CA HIS A 272 -21.28 -2.39 -12.81
C HIS A 272 -22.14 -1.14 -12.68
N HIS A 273 -22.91 -1.06 -11.59
CA HIS A 273 -23.75 0.11 -11.28
C HIS A 273 -23.86 0.28 -9.77
N PHE A 274 -23.60 1.48 -9.26
CA PHE A 274 -23.90 1.83 -7.87
C PHE A 274 -25.28 2.47 -7.76
N VAL A 275 -26.08 1.99 -6.80
CA VAL A 275 -27.42 2.48 -6.53
C VAL A 275 -27.56 2.79 -5.04
N GLY A 276 -28.15 3.93 -4.72
CA GLY A 276 -28.39 4.36 -3.34
C GLY A 276 -28.96 5.77 -3.29
N ASN A 277 -29.54 6.15 -2.15
CA ASN A 277 -30.15 7.47 -2.00
C ASN A 277 -29.11 8.59 -2.17
N GLY A 278 -29.28 9.45 -3.17
CA GLY A 278 -28.34 10.52 -3.49
C GLY A 278 -27.18 10.09 -4.40
N ILE A 279 -27.06 8.81 -4.75
CA ILE A 279 -26.14 8.35 -5.80
C ILE A 279 -26.80 8.63 -7.16
N PRO A 280 -26.10 9.29 -8.11
CA PRO A 280 -26.66 9.52 -9.45
C PRO A 280 -26.94 8.20 -10.20
N ASP A 281 -28.08 8.11 -10.89
CA ASP A 281 -28.42 6.96 -11.77
C ASP A 281 -27.42 6.76 -12.93
N SER A 282 -26.62 7.80 -13.22
CA SER A 282 -25.53 7.75 -14.19
C SER A 282 -24.32 6.95 -13.70
N PHE A 283 -24.25 6.52 -12.44
CA PHE A 283 -23.11 5.78 -11.85
C PHE A 283 -22.96 4.33 -12.33
N LYS A 284 -22.90 4.18 -13.64
CA LYS A 284 -22.71 2.95 -14.40
C LYS A 284 -21.35 2.99 -15.08
N PHE A 285 -20.61 1.90 -14.98
CA PHE A 285 -19.27 1.80 -15.56
C PHE A 285 -19.00 0.39 -16.04
N GLU A 286 -18.01 0.26 -16.91
CA GLU A 286 -17.55 -1.01 -17.46
C GLU A 286 -16.07 -1.17 -17.14
N LEU A 287 -15.70 -2.35 -16.64
CA LEU A 287 -14.31 -2.72 -16.38
C LEU A 287 -13.83 -3.68 -17.47
N ALA A 288 -12.64 -3.42 -17.99
CA ALA A 288 -12.00 -4.28 -18.98
C ALA A 288 -10.97 -5.22 -18.31
N ALA A 289 -10.38 -6.13 -19.09
CA ALA A 289 -9.40 -7.09 -18.59
C ALA A 289 -8.18 -6.45 -17.88
N ALA A 290 -7.82 -5.21 -18.23
CA ALA A 290 -6.74 -4.49 -17.56
C ALA A 290 -7.07 -4.09 -16.11
N GLN A 291 -8.35 -4.05 -15.74
CA GLN A 291 -8.85 -3.74 -14.40
C GLN A 291 -9.26 -4.97 -13.59
N ASP A 292 -9.12 -6.17 -14.15
CA ASP A 292 -9.50 -7.39 -13.45
C ASP A 292 -8.55 -7.75 -12.30
N LEU A 293 -9.02 -8.60 -11.39
CA LEU A 293 -8.24 -9.19 -10.30
C LEU A 293 -6.93 -9.78 -10.84
N MET A 294 -5.81 -9.37 -10.24
CA MET A 294 -4.49 -9.83 -10.68
C MET A 294 -4.34 -11.34 -10.48
N PRO A 295 -3.66 -12.05 -11.39
CA PRO A 295 -3.31 -13.45 -11.16
C PRO A 295 -2.45 -13.61 -9.90
N ALA A 296 -2.46 -14.80 -9.32
CA ALA A 296 -1.59 -15.14 -8.21
C ALA A 296 -0.11 -15.08 -8.63
N ILE A 297 0.75 -14.62 -7.73
CA ILE A 297 2.19 -14.75 -7.89
C ILE A 297 2.57 -16.21 -7.66
N GLU A 298 3.15 -16.83 -8.67
CA GLU A 298 3.76 -18.17 -8.57
C GLU A 298 5.26 -18.01 -8.35
N LEU A 299 5.67 -17.92 -7.07
CA LEU A 299 7.08 -17.81 -6.67
C LEU A 299 7.68 -19.21 -6.44
N MET A 300 8.86 -19.45 -7.01
CA MET A 300 9.71 -20.60 -6.76
C MET A 300 10.97 -20.14 -6.02
N GLN A 301 11.44 -20.98 -5.09
CA GLN A 301 12.66 -20.75 -4.33
C GLN A 301 13.65 -21.89 -4.58
N THR A 302 14.89 -21.56 -4.93
CA THR A 302 15.97 -22.52 -5.13
C THR A 302 17.11 -22.18 -4.16
N LYS A 303 17.41 -23.10 -3.22
CA LYS A 303 18.60 -22.96 -2.37
C LYS A 303 19.85 -23.18 -3.22
N LYS A 304 20.80 -22.24 -3.13
CA LYS A 304 22.15 -22.38 -3.67
C LYS A 304 23.13 -22.57 -2.50
N GLU A 305 24.44 -22.54 -2.73
CA GLU A 305 25.48 -22.62 -1.69
C GLU A 305 25.46 -21.40 -0.74
N GLY A 306 24.40 -21.26 0.04
CA GLY A 306 24.18 -20.25 1.07
C GLY A 306 23.29 -19.07 0.68
N SER A 307 23.06 -18.79 -0.61
CA SER A 307 22.06 -17.83 -1.10
C SER A 307 20.74 -18.53 -1.47
N VAL A 308 19.67 -17.75 -1.64
CA VAL A 308 18.37 -18.25 -2.11
C VAL A 308 17.96 -17.51 -3.37
N SER A 309 17.80 -18.26 -4.46
CA SER A 309 17.28 -17.74 -5.72
C SER A 309 15.75 -17.73 -5.68
N LEU A 310 15.16 -16.59 -6.02
CA LEU A 310 13.73 -16.38 -6.14
C LEU A 310 13.40 -16.19 -7.60
N GLU A 311 12.47 -16.98 -8.15
CA GLU A 311 12.02 -16.90 -9.53
C GLU A 311 10.49 -16.91 -9.58
N TRP A 312 9.87 -16.12 -10.44
CA TRP A 312 8.41 -16.08 -10.59
C TRP A 312 7.97 -15.91 -12.02
N LYS A 313 6.72 -16.30 -12.33
CA LYS A 313 6.12 -16.04 -13.64
C LYS A 313 5.85 -14.55 -13.84
N SER A 314 6.04 -14.06 -15.06
CA SER A 314 5.66 -12.70 -15.44
C SER A 314 4.14 -12.52 -15.35
N LEU A 315 3.70 -11.39 -14.77
CA LEU A 315 2.30 -11.00 -14.69
C LEU A 315 2.06 -9.80 -15.62
N ASN A 316 1.24 -9.97 -16.66
CA ASN A 316 0.98 -8.93 -17.67
C ASN A 316 0.41 -7.62 -17.08
N GLN A 317 -0.33 -7.70 -15.96
CA GLN A 317 -0.92 -6.54 -15.29
C GLN A 317 0.03 -5.87 -14.28
N ALA A 318 1.20 -6.48 -13.98
CA ALA A 318 2.13 -5.93 -13.01
C ALA A 318 2.89 -4.73 -13.60
N ARG A 319 3.00 -3.66 -12.80
CA ARG A 319 3.82 -2.48 -13.07
C ARG A 319 5.21 -2.58 -12.45
N GLY A 320 5.35 -3.37 -11.40
CA GLY A 320 6.61 -3.62 -10.71
C GLY A 320 6.44 -4.62 -9.57
N TYR A 321 7.56 -4.98 -8.94
CA TYR A 321 7.59 -5.92 -7.83
C TYR A 321 8.42 -5.38 -6.66
N PHE A 322 8.06 -5.78 -5.46
CA PHE A 322 8.88 -5.57 -4.28
C PHE A 322 8.86 -6.82 -3.40
N ILE A 323 10.02 -7.16 -2.85
CA ILE A 323 10.19 -8.33 -1.98
C ILE A 323 10.85 -7.86 -0.69
N ALA A 324 10.32 -8.32 0.43
CA ALA A 324 10.93 -8.15 1.73
C ALA A 324 10.99 -9.49 2.46
N VAL A 325 12.07 -9.73 3.19
CA VAL A 325 12.22 -10.88 4.07
C VAL A 325 12.57 -10.38 5.45
N MET A 326 11.86 -10.84 6.46
CA MET A 326 12.14 -10.50 7.85
C MET A 326 12.29 -11.76 8.69
N GLY A 327 13.36 -11.87 9.45
CA GLY A 327 13.66 -13.04 10.28
C GLY A 327 14.52 -12.67 11.47
N GLY A 328 14.66 -13.57 12.43
CA GLY A 328 15.65 -13.44 13.50
C GLY A 328 16.89 -14.25 13.16
N MET A 329 18.07 -13.78 13.59
CA MET A 329 19.22 -14.68 13.70
C MET A 329 19.05 -15.51 14.98
N SER A 330 18.63 -16.77 14.85
CA SER A 330 18.59 -17.69 15.98
C SER A 330 20.01 -18.15 16.32
N GLY A 331 20.54 -17.73 17.47
CA GLY A 331 21.80 -18.29 17.99
C GLY A 331 22.47 -17.54 19.13
N ARG A 332 21.99 -17.73 20.36
CA ARG A 332 22.85 -18.09 21.51
C ARG A 332 21.98 -18.69 22.63
N GLU A 333 22.29 -19.93 22.95
CA GLU A 333 21.87 -20.74 24.11
C GLU A 333 20.44 -20.59 24.66
N ARG A 334 19.67 -21.68 24.51
CA ARG A 334 18.55 -22.02 25.39
C ARG A 334 19.10 -22.34 26.78
N GLY A 335 19.55 -21.32 27.51
CA GLY A 335 20.14 -21.49 28.84
C GLY A 335 20.98 -20.30 29.29
N GLY A 336 20.32 -19.22 29.74
CA GLY A 336 20.99 -18.10 30.42
C GLY A 336 20.56 -16.75 29.88
N ASP A 337 19.69 -16.07 30.63
CA ASP A 337 19.13 -14.73 30.42
C ASP A 337 18.42 -14.40 29.10
N ARG A 338 17.18 -13.95 29.25
CA ARG A 338 16.33 -13.47 28.16
C ARG A 338 16.77 -12.05 27.79
N ASP A 339 17.70 -11.84 26.86
CA ASP A 339 17.75 -10.55 26.14
C ASP A 339 18.71 -10.48 24.94
N SER A 340 18.25 -9.75 23.91
CA SER A 340 18.92 -9.35 22.65
C SER A 340 18.92 -10.34 21.48
N GLY A 341 17.74 -10.66 20.95
CA GLY A 341 17.64 -11.19 19.58
C GLY A 341 17.98 -10.12 18.54
N GLU A 342 18.71 -10.49 17.48
CA GLU A 342 18.91 -9.64 16.30
C GLU A 342 17.79 -9.91 15.28
N MET A 343 17.02 -8.88 14.94
CA MET A 343 16.06 -8.89 13.84
C MET A 343 16.79 -8.49 12.56
N VAL A 344 16.66 -9.30 11.53
CA VAL A 344 17.19 -9.04 10.20
C VAL A 344 16.05 -8.76 9.25
N LEU A 345 16.18 -7.69 8.48
CA LEU A 345 15.36 -7.33 7.34
C LEU A 345 16.22 -7.38 6.08
N TRP A 346 15.69 -7.96 5.01
CA TRP A 346 16.22 -7.81 3.66
C TRP A 346 15.13 -7.28 2.73
N THR A 347 15.48 -6.39 1.80
CA THR A 347 14.55 -5.92 0.76
C THR A 347 15.17 -6.01 -0.63
N SER A 348 14.35 -6.14 -1.68
CA SER A 348 14.82 -6.19 -3.07
C SER A 348 15.31 -4.83 -3.62
N SER A 349 15.14 -3.74 -2.85
CA SER A 349 15.50 -2.37 -3.22
C SER A 349 17.01 -2.18 -3.40
N GLU A 350 17.46 -1.35 -4.34
CA GLU A 350 18.88 -0.95 -4.40
C GLU A 350 19.27 0.05 -3.31
N LEU A 351 18.29 0.62 -2.60
CA LEU A 351 18.46 1.54 -1.49
C LEU A 351 18.13 0.86 -0.13
N PRO A 352 18.72 1.34 0.98
CA PRO A 352 18.43 0.86 2.34
C PRO A 352 17.05 1.33 2.83
N ASP A 353 16.00 0.85 2.17
CA ASP A 353 14.61 1.19 2.47
C ASP A 353 14.01 0.11 3.37
N PHE A 354 13.43 0.54 4.50
CA PHE A 354 12.85 -0.38 5.47
C PHE A 354 11.54 -1.01 4.96
N GLY A 355 10.93 -0.45 3.91
CA GLY A 355 10.05 -1.20 3.01
C GLY A 355 8.65 -1.58 3.51
N PHE A 356 8.26 -1.35 4.77
CA PHE A 356 6.90 -1.74 5.21
C PHE A 356 5.81 -0.96 4.47
N GLY A 357 6.03 0.32 4.16
CA GLY A 357 5.05 1.12 3.43
C GLY A 357 4.95 0.76 1.94
N LEU A 358 5.84 -0.10 1.45
CA LEU A 358 5.82 -0.61 0.08
C LEU A 358 4.97 -1.89 -0.05
N MET A 359 4.54 -2.51 1.05
CA MET A 359 3.72 -3.73 1.03
C MET A 359 2.21 -3.46 0.92
N ASP A 360 1.84 -2.38 0.24
CA ASP A 360 0.45 -1.99 0.00
C ASP A 360 0.29 -1.28 -1.34
N TYR A 361 -0.95 -0.94 -1.72
CA TYR A 361 -1.26 -0.20 -2.95
C TYR A 361 -0.50 1.12 -3.03
N GLN A 362 0.00 1.43 -4.23
CA GLN A 362 0.76 2.64 -4.53
C GLN A 362 0.16 3.33 -5.75
N SER A 363 0.35 4.65 -5.86
CA SER A 363 -0.07 5.37 -7.06
C SER A 363 0.79 4.97 -8.27
N ASN A 364 0.21 5.03 -9.48
CA ASN A 364 0.97 4.77 -10.71
C ASN A 364 2.23 5.65 -10.79
N LYS A 365 2.11 6.93 -10.40
CA LYS A 365 3.23 7.88 -10.39
C LYS A 365 4.32 7.48 -9.39
N ASP A 366 3.94 7.06 -8.19
CA ASP A 366 4.93 6.65 -7.18
C ASP A 366 5.63 5.35 -7.61
N ILE A 367 4.90 4.39 -8.20
CA ILE A 367 5.48 3.18 -8.80
C ILE A 367 6.51 3.55 -9.88
N ASP A 368 6.13 4.39 -10.85
CA ASP A 368 7.01 4.80 -11.94
C ASP A 368 8.28 5.51 -11.41
N ASN A 369 8.12 6.38 -10.41
CA ASN A 369 9.25 7.06 -9.76
C ASN A 369 10.17 6.08 -9.03
N TRP A 370 9.61 5.13 -8.27
CA TRP A 370 10.39 4.18 -7.49
C TRP A 370 11.07 3.10 -8.33
N ILE A 371 10.56 2.80 -9.53
CA ILE A 371 11.29 2.02 -10.53
C ILE A 371 12.53 2.80 -11.01
N ASN A 372 12.36 4.08 -11.34
CA ASN A 372 13.47 4.94 -11.79
C ASN A 372 14.53 5.14 -10.69
N GLU A 373 14.10 5.29 -9.44
CA GLU A 373 14.97 5.36 -8.25
C GLU A 373 15.54 4.00 -7.82
N ARG A 374 15.10 2.90 -8.46
CA ARG A 374 15.50 1.51 -8.16
C ARG A 374 15.17 1.06 -6.74
N VAL A 375 14.13 1.64 -6.16
CA VAL A 375 13.54 1.23 -4.87
C VAL A 375 12.69 -0.03 -5.05
N ILE A 376 12.01 -0.17 -6.18
CA ILE A 376 11.24 -1.37 -6.55
C ILE A 376 11.73 -1.94 -7.87
N LEU A 377 11.49 -3.23 -8.09
CA LEU A 377 11.88 -3.94 -9.30
C LEU A 377 10.92 -3.60 -10.45
N PRO A 378 11.41 -3.45 -11.70
CA PRO A 378 10.54 -3.24 -12.85
C PRO A 378 9.71 -4.51 -13.16
N ALA A 379 8.59 -4.35 -13.87
CA ALA A 379 7.69 -5.44 -14.27
C ALA A 379 8.35 -6.56 -15.09
N THR A 380 9.47 -6.26 -15.76
CA THR A 380 10.26 -7.23 -16.54
C THR A 380 11.15 -8.12 -15.66
N THR A 381 11.37 -7.77 -14.40
CA THR A 381 12.17 -8.58 -13.49
C THR A 381 11.34 -9.74 -12.97
N THR A 382 11.82 -10.96 -13.22
CA THR A 382 11.19 -12.22 -12.80
C THR A 382 12.10 -13.09 -11.93
N LYS A 383 13.24 -12.54 -11.50
CA LYS A 383 14.20 -13.22 -10.64
C LYS A 383 14.88 -12.25 -9.67
N CYS A 384 15.21 -12.72 -8.47
CA CYS A 384 15.99 -11.98 -7.47
C CYS A 384 16.76 -12.96 -6.59
N GLU A 385 17.99 -12.63 -6.23
CA GLU A 385 18.80 -13.45 -5.32
C GLU A 385 18.81 -12.81 -3.93
N VAL A 386 18.50 -13.59 -2.91
CA VAL A 386 18.69 -13.19 -1.51
C VAL A 386 20.13 -13.56 -1.10
N PRO A 387 20.93 -12.59 -0.63
CA PRO A 387 22.35 -12.81 -0.36
C PRO A 387 22.64 -13.90 0.68
N LYS A 388 23.79 -14.55 0.51
CA LYS A 388 24.24 -15.60 1.41
C LYS A 388 24.41 -15.12 2.85
N GLY A 389 23.93 -15.93 3.79
CA GLY A 389 24.27 -15.83 5.21
C GLY A 389 23.63 -14.69 5.99
N ILE A 390 22.77 -13.86 5.38
CA ILE A 390 22.15 -12.72 6.07
C ILE A 390 21.19 -13.13 7.19
N PHE A 391 20.65 -14.36 7.12
CA PHE A 391 19.85 -14.96 8.19
C PHE A 391 20.63 -16.05 8.96
N GLY A 392 21.92 -16.25 8.72
CA GLY A 392 22.70 -17.37 9.29
C GLY A 392 22.33 -18.75 8.71
N GLU A 393 22.92 -19.82 9.23
CA GLU A 393 22.73 -21.20 8.70
C GLU A 393 21.34 -21.78 9.00
N GLN A 394 20.69 -21.33 10.07
CA GLN A 394 19.37 -21.80 10.53
C GLN A 394 18.27 -20.74 10.42
N GLY A 395 18.61 -19.47 10.15
CA GLY A 395 17.60 -18.42 10.20
C GLY A 395 16.65 -18.52 9.02
N THR A 396 15.40 -18.74 9.39
CA THR A 396 14.25 -18.67 8.51
C THR A 396 13.67 -17.26 8.59
N GLY A 397 13.34 -16.69 7.43
CA GLY A 397 12.71 -15.38 7.34
C GLY A 397 11.31 -15.50 6.75
N MET A 398 10.38 -14.69 7.22
CA MET A 398 9.09 -14.50 6.55
C MET A 398 9.34 -13.68 5.28
N LEU A 399 9.25 -14.33 4.13
CA LEU A 399 9.28 -13.71 2.83
C LEU A 399 7.89 -13.18 2.51
N ARG A 400 7.84 -11.96 1.99
CA ARG A 400 6.65 -11.38 1.39
C ARG A 400 7.01 -10.70 0.09
N MET A 401 6.16 -10.89 -0.90
CA MET A 401 6.28 -10.27 -2.22
C MET A 401 4.96 -9.61 -2.60
N ILE A 402 5.07 -8.48 -3.29
CA ILE A 402 3.95 -7.77 -3.91
C ILE A 402 4.24 -7.57 -5.40
N ALA A 403 3.22 -7.78 -6.22
CA ALA A 403 3.13 -7.32 -7.59
C ALA A 403 2.14 -6.14 -7.62
N TYR A 404 2.62 -4.96 -7.99
CA TYR A 404 1.78 -3.77 -8.08
C TYR A 404 0.97 -3.79 -9.36
N GLY A 405 -0.35 -3.70 -9.27
CA GLY A 405 -1.22 -3.41 -10.41
C GLY A 405 -1.31 -1.92 -10.68
N SER A 406 -2.15 -1.55 -11.65
CA SER A 406 -2.46 -0.14 -11.90
C SER A 406 -3.56 0.36 -10.96
N GLU A 407 -3.47 1.63 -10.57
CA GLU A 407 -4.64 2.39 -10.17
C GLU A 407 -5.36 2.89 -11.43
N SER A 408 -6.65 2.59 -11.55
CA SER A 408 -7.53 3.05 -12.62
C SER A 408 -8.51 4.09 -12.08
N TYR A 409 -8.74 5.15 -12.85
CA TYR A 409 -9.63 6.26 -12.50
C TYR A 409 -10.68 6.40 -13.59
N PHE A 410 -11.94 6.33 -13.17
CA PHE A 410 -13.11 6.50 -14.04
C PHE A 410 -13.93 7.67 -13.55
N ALA A 411 -14.58 8.35 -14.49
CA ALA A 411 -15.45 9.46 -14.18
C ALA A 411 -16.45 9.67 -15.30
N TYR A 412 -17.60 10.23 -14.94
CA TYR A 412 -18.60 10.65 -15.91
C TYR A 412 -19.15 12.03 -15.55
N PRO A 413 -19.31 12.93 -16.54
CA PRO A 413 -18.74 12.82 -17.88
C PRO A 413 -17.19 12.75 -17.85
N PRO A 414 -16.55 12.16 -18.87
CA PRO A 414 -15.10 12.17 -18.99
C PRO A 414 -14.54 13.60 -18.94
N ARG A 415 -13.32 13.74 -18.41
CA ARG A 415 -12.68 15.05 -18.28
C ARG A 415 -12.52 15.71 -19.66
N PRO A 416 -13.03 16.94 -19.89
CA PRO A 416 -12.83 17.66 -21.15
C PRO A 416 -11.35 17.91 -21.40
N THR A 417 -10.93 17.78 -22.67
CA THR A 417 -9.55 18.06 -23.10
C THR A 417 -9.25 19.56 -23.18
N ASP A 418 -10.27 20.40 -23.39
CA ASP A 418 -10.12 21.85 -23.37
C ASP A 418 -10.09 22.36 -21.91
N PRO A 419 -8.96 22.94 -21.45
CA PRO A 419 -8.83 23.44 -20.07
C PRO A 419 -9.72 24.65 -19.78
N LYS A 420 -10.34 25.28 -20.78
CA LYS A 420 -11.31 26.38 -20.57
C LYS A 420 -12.67 25.88 -20.11
N ILE A 421 -12.99 24.61 -20.35
CA ILE A 421 -14.26 24.01 -19.97
C ILE A 421 -14.13 23.49 -18.54
N ALA A 422 -14.98 24.00 -17.63
CA ALA A 422 -15.05 23.48 -16.27
C ALA A 422 -15.48 21.99 -16.29
N TRP A 423 -14.81 21.17 -15.48
CA TRP A 423 -15.15 19.76 -15.35
C TRP A 423 -15.96 19.53 -14.08
N GLU A 424 -17.18 19.04 -14.25
CA GLU A 424 -18.14 18.79 -13.18
C GLU A 424 -18.63 17.33 -13.28
N PRO A 425 -17.88 16.35 -12.76
CA PRO A 425 -18.28 14.96 -12.82
C PRO A 425 -19.51 14.68 -11.96
N ASP A 426 -20.44 13.88 -12.45
CA ASP A 426 -21.50 13.27 -11.64
C ASP A 426 -20.87 12.30 -10.62
N TRP A 427 -19.94 11.47 -11.10
CA TRP A 427 -19.30 10.47 -10.25
C TRP A 427 -17.85 10.22 -10.64
N GLN A 428 -17.10 9.69 -9.69
CA GLN A 428 -15.76 9.16 -9.89
C GLN A 428 -15.64 7.79 -9.24
N LEU A 429 -14.85 6.92 -9.86
CA LEU A 429 -14.47 5.62 -9.32
C LEU A 429 -12.95 5.50 -9.36
N LYS A 430 -12.39 5.02 -8.26
CA LYS A 430 -11.00 4.58 -8.20
C LYS A 430 -10.93 3.08 -7.95
N LEU A 431 -10.19 2.38 -8.79
CA LEU A 431 -9.95 0.95 -8.67
C LEU A 431 -8.45 0.68 -8.56
N ARG A 432 -8.02 -0.13 -7.58
CA ARG A 432 -6.60 -0.43 -7.33
C ARG A 432 -6.41 -1.93 -7.22
N ASN A 433 -5.38 -2.45 -7.88
CA ASN A 433 -5.14 -3.89 -7.94
C ASN A 433 -3.75 -4.22 -7.41
N LYS A 434 -3.65 -5.33 -6.69
CA LYS A 434 -2.35 -5.94 -6.32
C LYS A 434 -2.45 -7.45 -6.28
N SER A 435 -1.31 -8.12 -6.42
CA SER A 435 -1.16 -9.50 -5.97
C SER A 435 -0.06 -9.58 -4.92
N THR A 436 -0.25 -10.46 -3.93
CA THR A 436 0.74 -10.69 -2.88
C THR A 436 1.02 -12.18 -2.70
N PHE A 437 2.23 -12.46 -2.25
CA PHE A 437 2.68 -13.80 -1.92
C PHE A 437 3.46 -13.79 -0.61
N THR A 438 3.19 -14.76 0.27
CA THR A 438 3.93 -14.94 1.52
C THR A 438 4.53 -16.33 1.57
N SER A 439 5.75 -16.44 2.10
CA SER A 439 6.45 -17.71 2.27
C SER A 439 7.42 -17.66 3.45
N ILE A 440 8.05 -18.79 3.74
CA ILE A 440 9.28 -18.87 4.52
C ILE A 440 10.45 -18.92 3.54
N LEU A 441 11.40 -17.98 3.67
CA LEU A 441 12.61 -17.94 2.86
C LEU A 441 13.42 -19.23 3.03
N GLY A 442 13.86 -19.78 1.89
CA GLY A 442 14.55 -21.07 1.84
C GLY A 442 13.59 -22.25 1.97
N GLY A 443 12.31 -22.03 2.22
CA GLY A 443 11.29 -23.08 2.25
C GLY A 443 11.44 -24.15 3.33
N VAL A 444 10.36 -24.89 3.49
CA VAL A 444 10.33 -26.32 3.84
C VAL A 444 10.55 -27.08 2.53
N GLY A 445 11.77 -27.55 2.28
CA GLY A 445 12.18 -28.05 0.97
C GLY A 445 11.33 -29.22 0.42
N GLU A 446 11.23 -29.24 -0.90
CA GLU A 446 11.20 -30.44 -1.74
C GLU A 446 10.12 -31.50 -1.45
N ALA A 447 8.94 -31.32 -2.04
CA ALA A 447 8.26 -32.49 -2.58
C ALA A 447 9.02 -32.93 -3.84
N GLY A 448 9.97 -33.85 -3.67
CA GLY A 448 10.56 -34.60 -4.78
C GLY A 448 9.48 -35.23 -5.68
N PRO A 449 9.84 -35.74 -6.87
CA PRO A 449 8.87 -36.23 -7.86
C PRO A 449 7.88 -37.17 -7.17
N LYS A 450 6.58 -36.84 -7.31
CA LYS A 450 5.45 -37.59 -6.73
C LYS A 450 5.75 -39.09 -6.77
N GLN A 451 6.12 -39.68 -5.63
CA GLN A 451 6.09 -41.13 -5.52
C GLN A 451 4.66 -41.55 -5.82
N LYS A 452 4.50 -42.36 -6.87
CA LYS A 452 3.24 -43.05 -7.16
C LYS A 452 2.71 -43.62 -5.85
N PRO A 453 1.40 -43.49 -5.57
CA PRO A 453 0.83 -44.06 -4.35
C PRO A 453 1.22 -45.53 -4.30
N LYS A 454 1.97 -45.91 -3.25
CA LYS A 454 2.12 -47.32 -2.91
C LYS A 454 0.70 -47.83 -2.68
N GLU A 455 0.29 -48.82 -3.47
CA GLU A 455 -0.89 -49.61 -3.16
C GLU A 455 -0.79 -50.04 -1.70
N ASP A 456 -1.69 -49.52 -0.89
CA ASP A 456 -1.91 -50.03 0.45
C ASP A 456 -2.28 -51.51 0.31
N LYS A 457 -1.35 -52.37 0.74
CA LYS A 457 -1.63 -53.78 1.01
C LYS A 457 -2.83 -53.80 1.94
N LYS A 458 -3.99 -54.20 1.39
CA LYS A 458 -5.21 -54.52 2.12
C LYS A 458 -4.85 -55.21 3.42
N ASN A 459 -5.03 -54.49 4.51
CA ASN A 459 -4.80 -55.01 5.84
C ASN A 459 -5.72 -56.22 6.08
N LYS A 460 -5.12 -57.25 6.68
CA LYS A 460 -5.66 -58.55 7.09
C LYS A 460 -6.79 -58.46 8.14
N ALA A 461 -7.74 -57.55 7.96
CA ALA A 461 -8.95 -57.47 8.78
C ALA A 461 -10.09 -58.31 8.19
N THR A 462 -10.07 -58.61 6.88
CA THR A 462 -11.09 -59.40 6.20
C THR A 462 -10.88 -60.92 6.31
N ASP A 463 -9.66 -61.38 6.58
CA ASP A 463 -9.37 -62.82 6.79
C ASP A 463 -9.57 -63.29 8.24
N LEU A 464 -9.58 -62.37 9.20
CA LEU A 464 -9.86 -62.67 10.61
C LEU A 464 -11.37 -62.78 10.91
N LEU A 465 -12.22 -62.14 10.09
CA LEU A 465 -13.68 -62.23 10.22
C LEU A 465 -14.27 -63.51 9.60
N LYS A 466 -13.55 -64.19 8.69
CA LYS A 466 -14.00 -65.46 8.10
C LYS A 466 -13.76 -66.69 8.98
N ASN A 467 -12.87 -66.60 9.98
CA ASN A 467 -12.60 -67.69 10.92
C ASN A 467 -13.41 -67.60 12.23
N LEU A 468 -14.21 -66.54 12.42
CA LEU A 468 -15.06 -66.35 13.59
C LEU A 468 -16.55 -66.62 13.32
N PHE A 469 -16.96 -66.79 12.06
CA PHE A 469 -18.33 -67.09 11.64
C PHE A 469 -18.37 -68.22 10.59
N GLY A 470 -17.62 -69.29 10.81
CA GLY A 470 -17.66 -70.48 9.96
C GLY A 470 -18.98 -71.26 10.11
N ASN A 471 -19.85 -71.12 9.11
CA ASN A 471 -20.55 -72.21 8.40
C ASN A 471 -21.16 -71.67 7.11
#